data_AF-A0A1H7IAR6-F1
#
_entry.id   AF-A0A1H7IAR6-F1
#
_cell.length_a   1.000
_cell.length_b   1.000
_cell.length_c   1.000
_cell.angle_alpha   90.00
_cell.angle_beta   90.00
_cell.angle_gamma   90.00
#
_symmetry.space_group_name_H-M   'P 1'
#
loop_
_entity.id
_entity.type
_entity.pdbx_description
1 polymer ?
#
loop_
_entity_poly.entity_id
_entity_poly.type
_entity_poly.pdbx_seq_one_letter_code
_entity_poly.pdbx_strand_id
1 'polypeptide(L)'
;MFETITPLFPGLPGGPELLIVLLVLVLLFGANKIPKLARSTGQAMGEFRRGRNEIEEELQQMNGDDDEEAAEPTTETATESTTTSE
;
A
#
# COMPACT_ATOMS: atom_id res chain seq x y z
N MET A 1 21.83 19.31 -21.71
CA MET A 1 22.69 18.40 -20.94
C MET A 1 21.75 17.60 -20.05
N PHE A 2 21.27 16.46 -20.54
CA PHE A 2 20.44 15.55 -19.76
C PHE A 2 21.39 14.47 -19.25
N GLU A 3 21.86 14.62 -18.02
CA GLU A 3 22.63 13.56 -17.36
C GLU A 3 21.70 12.37 -17.15
N THR A 4 21.96 11.29 -17.88
CA THR A 4 21.30 10.00 -17.71
C THR A 4 21.72 9.46 -16.35
N ILE A 5 20.88 9.67 -15.34
CA ILE A 5 20.97 9.06 -14.01
C ILE A 5 20.92 7.55 -14.23
N THR A 6 22.08 6.92 -14.33
CA THR A 6 22.20 5.48 -14.49
C THR A 6 21.91 4.87 -13.12
N PRO A 7 20.82 4.12 -12.93
CA PRO A 7 20.49 3.55 -11.63
C PRO A 7 21.60 2.57 -11.21
N LEU A 8 22.12 2.76 -10.00
CA LEU A 8 23.18 1.97 -9.36
C LEU A 8 22.79 0.49 -9.12
N PHE A 9 21.56 0.12 -9.43
CA PHE A 9 21.07 -1.27 -9.42
C PHE A 9 20.81 -1.72 -10.87
N PRO A 10 21.62 -2.63 -11.45
CA PRO A 10 21.44 -3.13 -12.81
C PRO A 10 20.26 -4.12 -12.87
N GLY A 11 19.04 -3.62 -12.61
CA GLY A 11 17.84 -4.44 -12.61
C GLY A 11 16.60 -3.78 -12.01
N LEU A 12 16.71 -2.68 -11.26
CA LEU A 12 15.53 -1.93 -10.82
C LEU A 12 15.29 -0.73 -11.75
N PRO A 13 14.16 -0.67 -12.47
CA PRO A 13 13.76 0.55 -13.17
C PRO A 13 13.40 1.61 -12.11
N GLY A 14 14.32 2.55 -11.89
CA GLY A 14 14.14 3.66 -10.96
C GLY A 14 14.00 4.98 -11.71
N GLY A 15 12.82 5.61 -11.63
CA GLY A 15 12.56 6.91 -12.27
C GLY A 15 11.81 6.78 -13.60
N PRO A 16 12.25 7.43 -14.70
CA PRO A 16 11.54 7.48 -15.98
C PRO A 16 11.25 6.11 -16.61
N GLU A 17 12.10 5.11 -16.39
CA GLU A 17 11.94 3.75 -16.91
C GLU A 17 10.66 3.09 -16.39
N LEU A 18 10.31 3.31 -15.13
CA LEU A 18 9.06 2.79 -14.55
C LEU A 18 7.83 3.44 -15.22
N LEU A 19 7.93 4.73 -15.54
CA LEU A 19 6.89 5.45 -16.29
C LEU A 19 6.73 4.88 -17.72
N ILE A 20 7.83 4.54 -18.38
CA ILE A 20 7.80 3.90 -19.71
C ILE A 20 7.16 2.51 -19.64
N VAL A 21 7.53 1.69 -18.65
CA VAL A 21 6.92 0.37 -18.45
C VAL A 21 5.42 0.51 -18.16
N LEU A 22 5.03 1.46 -17.31
CA LEU A 22 3.63 1.75 -17.03
C LEU A 22 2.87 2.18 -18.29
N LEU A 23 3.48 3.03 -19.13
CA LEU A 23 2.89 3.47 -20.39
C LEU A 23 2.67 2.29 -21.35
N VAL A 24 3.66 1.40 -21.48
CA VAL A 24 3.52 0.18 -22.30
C VAL A 24 2.38 -0.69 -21.76
N LEU A 25 2.32 -0.97 -20.46
CA LEU A 25 1.22 -1.74 -19.87
C LEU A 25 -0.15 -1.10 -20.12
N VAL A 26 -0.25 0.23 -20.03
CA VAL A 26 -1.48 0.97 -20.33
C VAL A 26 -1.86 0.86 -21.81
N LEU A 27 -0.91 0.80 -22.74
CA LEU A 27 -1.21 0.60 -24.16
C LEU A 27 -1.68 -0.83 -24.46
N LEU A 28 -1.10 -1.84 -23.82
CA LEU A 28 -1.54 -3.24 -24.01
C LEU A 28 -2.91 -3.51 -23.38
N PHE A 29 -3.11 -3.09 -22.14
CA PHE A 29 -4.30 -3.44 -21.35
C PHE A 29 -5.37 -2.34 -21.33
N GLY A 30 -5.02 -1.11 -21.67
CA GLY A 30 -5.87 0.08 -21.60
C GLY A 30 -5.82 0.79 -20.24
N ALA A 31 -5.93 2.13 -20.26
CA ALA A 31 -5.87 2.99 -19.06
C ALA A 31 -6.96 2.67 -18.01
N ASN A 32 -8.08 2.08 -18.43
CA ASN A 32 -9.19 1.73 -17.55
C ASN A 32 -9.05 0.35 -16.90
N LYS A 33 -8.20 -0.54 -17.41
CA LYS A 33 -8.18 -1.95 -16.98
C LYS A 33 -7.44 -2.13 -15.65
N ILE A 34 -6.24 -1.56 -15.53
CA ILE A 34 -5.44 -1.55 -14.29
C ILE A 34 -6.24 -1.00 -13.09
N PRO A 35 -6.84 0.21 -13.14
CA PRO A 35 -7.58 0.76 -12.01
C PRO A 35 -8.88 0.00 -11.71
N LYS A 36 -9.54 -0.56 -12.75
CA LYS A 36 -10.74 -1.38 -12.56
C LYS A 36 -10.42 -2.68 -11.82
N LEU A 37 -9.32 -3.34 -12.18
CA LEU A 37 -8.82 -4.54 -11.48
C LEU A 37 -8.43 -4.21 -10.04
N ALA A 38 -7.70 -3.10 -9.82
CA ALA A 38 -7.32 -2.67 -8.48
C ALA A 38 -8.56 -2.41 -7.59
N ARG A 39 -9.61 -1.77 -8.14
CA ARG A 39 -10.87 -1.54 -7.41
C ARG A 39 -11.59 -2.85 -7.06
N SER A 40 -11.79 -3.75 -8.01
CA SER A 40 -12.50 -5.01 -7.74
C SER A 40 -11.73 -5.91 -6.77
N THR A 41 -10.40 -6.01 -6.94
CA THR A 41 -9.54 -6.78 -6.03
C THR A 41 -9.47 -6.12 -4.65
N GLY A 42 -9.44 -4.79 -4.59
CA GLY A 42 -9.46 -4.05 -3.33
C GLY A 42 -10.78 -4.23 -2.55
N GLN A 43 -11.92 -4.21 -3.24
CA GLN A 43 -13.22 -4.50 -2.63
C GLN A 43 -13.28 -5.92 -2.08
N ALA A 44 -12.91 -6.92 -2.90
CA ALA A 44 -12.88 -8.32 -2.49
C ALA A 44 -11.93 -8.53 -1.29
N MET A 45 -10.74 -7.92 -1.31
CA MET A 45 -9.80 -8.03 -0.20
C MET A 45 -10.28 -7.30 1.06
N GLY A 46 -11.02 -6.19 0.91
CA GLY A 46 -11.64 -5.47 2.02
C GLY A 46 -12.72 -6.30 2.72
N GLU A 47 -13.65 -6.86 1.96
CA GLU A 47 -14.68 -7.77 2.48
C GLU A 47 -14.08 -9.02 3.11
N PHE A 48 -13.04 -9.59 2.48
CA PHE A 48 -12.32 -10.74 3.03
C PHE A 48 -11.64 -10.43 4.36
N ARG A 49 -10.96 -9.29 4.49
CA ARG A 49 -10.36 -8.86 5.77
C ARG A 49 -11.41 -8.68 6.84
N ARG A 50 -12.55 -8.06 6.50
CA ARG A 50 -13.63 -7.81 7.46
C ARG A 50 -14.27 -9.12 7.96
N GLY A 51 -14.59 -10.04 7.05
CA GLY A 51 -15.10 -11.35 7.43
C GLY A 51 -14.09 -12.16 8.25
N ARG A 52 -12.79 -12.05 7.95
CA ARG A 52 -11.75 -12.68 8.79
C ARG A 52 -11.70 -12.12 10.21
N ASN A 53 -11.81 -10.80 10.36
CA ASN A 53 -11.83 -10.17 11.69
C ASN A 53 -13.09 -10.57 12.48
N GLU A 54 -14.27 -10.59 11.83
CA GLU A 54 -15.52 -11.04 12.45
C GLU A 54 -15.41 -12.50 12.94
N ILE A 55 -14.83 -13.39 12.13
CA ILE A 55 -14.58 -14.79 12.53
C ILE A 55 -13.58 -14.86 13.70
N GLU A 56 -12.50 -14.07 13.67
CA GLU A 56 -11.50 -14.08 14.73
C GLU A 56 -12.07 -13.55 16.05
N GLU A 57 -12.94 -12.53 16.01
CA GLU A 57 -13.67 -12.00 17.17
C GLU A 57 -14.69 -13.01 17.71
N GLU A 58 -15.44 -13.68 16.83
CA GLU A 58 -16.35 -14.76 17.20
C GLU A 58 -15.61 -15.93 17.86
N LEU A 59 -14.44 -16.32 17.31
CA LEU A 59 -13.62 -17.39 17.89
C LEU A 59 -13.04 -16.99 19.24
N GLN A 60 -12.62 -15.73 19.43
CA GLN A 60 -12.18 -15.22 20.73
C GLN A 60 -13.31 -15.21 21.76
N GLN A 61 -14.53 -14.79 21.37
CA GLN A 61 -15.70 -14.85 22.26
C GLN A 61 -16.14 -16.27 22.61
N MET A 62 -15.95 -17.24 21.70
CA MET A 62 -16.26 -18.65 21.96
C MET A 62 -15.21 -19.35 22.84
N ASN A 63 -13.98 -18.86 22.87
CA ASN A 63 -12.88 -19.48 23.62
C ASN A 63 -12.76 -19.04 25.08
N GLY A 64 -13.65 -18.19 25.58
CA GLY A 64 -13.79 -17.87 26.99
C GLY A 64 -12.95 -16.66 27.44
N ASP A 65 -13.59 -15.83 28.26
CA ASP A 65 -13.07 -14.66 28.94
C ASP A 65 -11.79 -14.91 29.76
N ASP A 66 -10.62 -14.89 29.13
CA ASP A 66 -9.33 -14.73 29.83
C ASP A 66 -8.41 -13.85 28.95
N ASP A 67 -8.56 -12.53 29.11
CA ASP A 67 -7.46 -11.55 29.24
C ASP A 67 -8.01 -10.12 28.98
N GLU A 68 -8.34 -9.43 30.07
CA GLU A 68 -8.38 -7.97 30.09
C GLU A 68 -6.95 -7.41 29.96
N GLU A 69 -6.84 -6.29 29.23
CA GLU A 69 -5.76 -5.30 29.26
C GLU A 69 -4.56 -5.51 28.31
N ALA A 70 -4.47 -4.70 27.25
CA ALA A 70 -3.60 -3.51 27.26
C ALA A 70 -3.29 -2.96 25.85
N ALA A 71 -3.16 -1.64 25.82
CA ALA A 71 -2.29 -0.85 24.95
C ALA A 71 -2.78 -0.48 23.54
N GLU A 72 -3.46 0.67 23.51
CA GLU A 72 -3.16 1.74 22.55
C GLU A 72 -1.63 1.85 22.31
N PRO A 73 -1.22 2.20 21.07
CA PRO A 73 -0.21 3.24 20.97
C PRO A 73 -0.72 4.39 20.10
N THR A 74 -0.94 5.51 20.77
CA THR A 74 -0.70 6.86 20.29
C THR A 74 0.43 6.89 19.26
N THR A 75 0.16 7.32 18.02
CA THR A 75 1.20 7.81 17.11
C THR A 75 1.09 9.32 17.05
N GLU A 76 1.55 9.97 18.13
CA GLU A 76 2.33 11.19 17.97
C GLU A 76 3.77 10.77 17.65
N THR A 77 4.20 11.04 16.44
CA THR A 77 5.60 11.38 16.17
C THR A 77 5.59 12.48 15.13
N ALA A 78 5.82 13.68 15.65
CA ALA A 78 6.25 14.84 14.90
C ALA A 78 7.61 14.56 14.22
N THR A 79 7.74 15.04 12.99
CA THR A 79 8.95 15.65 12.43
C THR A 79 8.41 16.54 11.31
N GLU A 80 7.87 17.71 11.62
CA GLU A 80 8.67 18.95 11.71
C GLU A 80 10.14 18.76 11.30
N SER A 81 10.40 18.90 10.00
CA SER A 81 11.62 19.52 9.52
C SER A 81 11.21 20.67 8.59
N THR A 82 11.11 21.85 9.22
CA THR A 82 11.78 23.08 8.80
C THR A 82 11.45 23.66 7.41
N THR A 83 10.47 24.58 7.37
CA THR A 83 10.67 26.02 7.20
C THR A 83 11.91 26.49 6.40
N THR A 84 11.66 27.20 5.28
CA THR A 84 12.35 28.44 4.85
C THR A 84 13.76 28.40 4.26
N SER A 85 13.88 29.08 3.11
CA SER A 85 15.09 29.65 2.47
C SER A 85 16.10 28.61 1.97
N GLU A 86 16.52 28.60 0.71
CA GLU A 86 16.96 29.69 -0.19
C GLU A 86 16.79 29.25 -1.66
#